data_AF-M0AZ03-F1
#
_entry.id   AF-M0AZ03-F1
#
_cell.length_a   1.000
_cell.length_b   1.000
_cell.length_c   1.000
_cell.angle_alpha   90.00
_cell.angle_beta   90.00
_cell.angle_gamma   90.00
#
_symmetry.space_group_name_H-M   'P 1'
#
loop_
_entity.id
_entity.type
_entity.pdbx_description
1 polymer ?
#
loop_
_entity_poly.entity_id
_entity_poly.type
_entity_poly.pdbx_seq_one_letter_code
_entity_poly.pdbx_strand_id
1 'polypeptide(L)'
;MAVVLITSGCVGTALADTDGNEADPADEVFINDDGDAVLVYNETTDEDEATGEYGLDVSESVAYALITDDMEEDVSAAFSMALDDGGVGSSGSLTTDRPAAIDDFSMDVTGEQTAETNEFDATLDLALDTTEAPMASFVTSASTSGEVVSSADEFATRGDFDVEHGMPVTGPETGLDLEITDSDGGYTIEVSQQQNVPAFETDEMRTKENATASLQTQFDEVTRDIGGDATVTIDEHKFTENDDGSGHLDMAYTVELENVTDGLEQTIADELASDSELDLGQSEAERVASDLLGAELDTFTLSYTNGADAIEGDWNVAFSGFESAVPALLDLANSVEGMDQETPDYEAMYEAQQEADLTQTAEWHVSYTSADAEQATLTAKFTSETENWEAYTTALAERDIENPEFSLDASAETVDDEIEMEMSLDVSQEDFLETAMTGLLQDFENDPTVDESATEFVSAFDEADLELAKFDLEMDDGTVTMEAGATFDDLSAFEDQLSDAYHNLSVTHVYGGTDEEATYVYASGMVDGEASEDDVRAESIVSDDTTVHMPGEWDADHPRLDMQQVTDYLGMESTKADTEEGDDDGMPGFGAVAALAALLSTMAIGRYRN
;
A
#
# COMPACT_ATOMS: atom_id res chain seq x y z
N MET A 1 -4.83 -3.53 -11.81
CA MET A 1 -4.06 -2.76 -12.83
C MET A 1 -3.06 -3.62 -13.60
N ALA A 2 -2.31 -4.53 -12.96
CA ALA A 2 -1.38 -5.45 -13.64
C ALA A 2 -2.08 -6.48 -14.54
N VAL A 3 -3.15 -7.15 -14.09
CA VAL A 3 -4.00 -8.02 -14.95
C VAL A 3 -4.53 -7.22 -16.14
N VAL A 4 -5.03 -6.01 -15.90
CA VAL A 4 -5.45 -5.10 -16.98
C VAL A 4 -4.28 -4.74 -17.90
N LEU A 5 -3.05 -4.51 -17.43
CA LEU A 5 -1.89 -4.23 -18.29
C LEU A 5 -1.41 -5.46 -19.07
N ILE A 6 -1.43 -6.64 -18.45
CA ILE A 6 -1.12 -7.94 -19.04
C ILE A 6 -2.11 -8.23 -20.17
N THR A 7 -3.40 -7.99 -19.92
CA THR A 7 -4.45 -8.35 -20.88
C THR A 7 -4.78 -7.23 -21.85
N SER A 8 -4.71 -5.96 -21.47
CA SER A 8 -4.76 -4.82 -22.42
C SER A 8 -3.47 -4.71 -23.26
N GLY A 9 -2.35 -5.28 -22.80
CA GLY A 9 -1.17 -5.51 -23.63
C GLY A 9 -1.41 -6.59 -24.68
N CYS A 10 -1.85 -7.79 -24.27
CA CYS A 10 -2.01 -8.95 -25.17
C CYS A 10 -3.28 -8.92 -26.03
N VAL A 11 -4.44 -8.66 -25.42
CA VAL A 11 -5.74 -8.60 -26.09
C VAL A 11 -6.00 -7.18 -26.58
N GLY A 12 -5.55 -6.16 -25.85
CA GLY A 12 -5.70 -4.77 -26.29
C GLY A 12 -4.78 -4.40 -27.46
N THR A 13 -3.69 -5.08 -27.78
CA THR A 13 -3.03 -4.90 -29.10
C THR A 13 -3.78 -5.63 -30.22
N ALA A 14 -4.27 -6.85 -29.94
CA ALA A 14 -5.11 -7.59 -30.88
C ALA A 14 -6.50 -6.94 -31.15
N LEU A 15 -6.99 -6.09 -30.25
CA LEU A 15 -8.26 -5.35 -30.33
C LEU A 15 -8.11 -3.81 -30.47
N ALA A 16 -6.95 -3.21 -30.18
CA ALA A 16 -6.76 -1.76 -30.39
C ALA A 16 -6.78 -1.41 -31.87
N ASP A 17 -6.38 -2.34 -32.74
CA ASP A 17 -6.44 -2.13 -34.18
C ASP A 17 -7.89 -2.11 -34.72
N THR A 18 -8.87 -2.48 -33.88
CA THR A 18 -10.30 -2.40 -34.23
C THR A 18 -11.03 -1.25 -33.54
N ASP A 19 -10.41 -0.48 -32.62
CA ASP A 19 -11.00 0.73 -32.02
C ASP A 19 -12.41 0.49 -31.41
N GLY A 20 -12.68 -0.74 -30.94
CA GLY A 20 -14.01 -1.18 -30.48
C GLY A 20 -15.10 -1.26 -31.58
N ASN A 21 -14.71 -1.28 -32.85
CA ASN A 21 -15.58 -1.48 -34.02
C ASN A 21 -15.30 -2.82 -34.72
N GLU A 22 -16.13 -3.18 -35.71
CA GLU A 22 -15.83 -4.26 -36.64
C GLU A 22 -14.50 -3.99 -37.38
N ALA A 23 -13.63 -5.00 -37.47
CA ALA A 23 -12.33 -4.94 -38.13
C ALA A 23 -12.46 -4.44 -39.58
N ASP A 24 -11.43 -3.74 -40.08
CA ASP A 24 -11.37 -3.38 -41.49
C ASP A 24 -11.33 -4.63 -42.38
N PRO A 25 -11.67 -4.55 -43.67
CA PRO A 25 -11.53 -5.68 -44.58
C PRO A 25 -10.07 -6.14 -44.69
N ALA A 26 -9.85 -7.46 -44.72
CA ALA A 26 -8.51 -8.04 -44.81
C ALA A 26 -7.80 -7.67 -46.12
N ASP A 27 -6.47 -7.59 -46.11
CA ASP A 27 -5.68 -7.36 -47.32
C ASP A 27 -5.60 -8.63 -48.18
N GLU A 28 -5.38 -9.78 -47.53
CA GLU A 28 -5.36 -11.09 -48.17
C GLU A 28 -6.24 -12.10 -47.41
N VAL A 29 -6.87 -13.02 -48.14
CA VAL A 29 -7.68 -14.11 -47.57
C VAL A 29 -7.33 -15.43 -48.23
N PHE A 30 -6.97 -16.42 -47.41
CA PHE A 30 -6.60 -17.76 -47.84
C PHE A 30 -7.63 -18.79 -47.38
N ILE A 31 -8.31 -19.43 -48.34
CA ILE A 31 -9.37 -20.41 -48.05
C ILE A 31 -8.83 -21.84 -48.11
N ASN A 32 -9.17 -22.64 -47.09
CA ASN A 32 -8.90 -24.07 -47.00
C ASN A 32 -9.98 -24.93 -47.67
N ASP A 33 -9.66 -26.19 -48.00
CA ASP A 33 -10.61 -27.13 -48.63
C ASP A 33 -11.88 -27.39 -47.79
N ASP A 34 -11.80 -27.20 -46.48
CA ASP A 34 -12.90 -27.43 -45.54
C ASP A 34 -13.79 -26.19 -45.32
N GLY A 35 -13.41 -25.02 -45.88
CA GLY A 35 -14.14 -23.77 -45.76
C GLY A 35 -13.60 -22.78 -44.71
N ASP A 36 -12.59 -23.19 -43.94
CA ASP A 36 -11.85 -22.34 -43.01
C ASP A 36 -10.99 -21.32 -43.76
N ALA A 37 -10.66 -20.21 -43.12
CA ALA A 37 -9.93 -19.11 -43.72
C ALA A 37 -8.79 -18.59 -42.83
N VAL A 38 -7.73 -18.08 -43.47
CA VAL A 38 -6.72 -17.22 -42.84
C VAL A 38 -6.85 -15.83 -43.45
N LEU A 39 -7.16 -14.85 -42.62
CA LEU A 39 -7.21 -13.43 -42.97
C LEU A 39 -5.85 -12.81 -42.63
N VAL A 40 -5.31 -12.00 -43.54
CA VAL A 40 -4.03 -11.31 -43.36
C VAL A 40 -4.25 -9.81 -43.44
N TYR A 41 -3.78 -9.11 -42.41
CA TYR A 41 -3.75 -7.65 -42.31
C TYR A 41 -2.29 -7.24 -42.32
N ASN A 42 -1.84 -6.52 -43.36
CA ASN A 42 -0.48 -6.05 -43.41
C ASN A 42 -0.36 -4.75 -42.62
N GLU A 43 0.62 -4.71 -41.75
CA GLU A 43 0.90 -3.54 -40.94
C GLU A 43 1.91 -2.67 -41.69
N THR A 44 1.67 -1.36 -41.70
CA THR A 44 2.69 -0.41 -42.14
C THR A 44 3.47 0.08 -40.93
N THR A 45 4.50 -0.66 -40.54
CA THR A 45 5.43 -0.27 -39.48
C THR A 45 6.33 0.89 -39.96
N ASP A 46 6.44 1.94 -39.15
CA ASP A 46 7.48 2.96 -39.34
C ASP A 46 8.83 2.39 -38.87
N GLU A 47 9.96 2.80 -39.47
CA GLU A 47 11.30 2.18 -39.30
C GLU A 47 11.91 2.27 -37.86
N ASP A 48 11.18 2.76 -36.85
CA ASP A 48 11.64 3.06 -35.48
C ASP A 48 10.76 2.40 -34.36
N GLU A 49 10.00 1.34 -34.65
CA GLU A 49 9.04 0.72 -33.69
C GLU A 49 9.55 -0.56 -33.02
N ALA A 50 9.08 -0.81 -31.79
CA ALA A 50 9.33 -2.01 -30.99
C ALA A 50 9.09 -3.30 -31.78
N THR A 51 9.88 -4.34 -31.51
CA THR A 51 9.72 -5.67 -32.10
C THR A 51 9.03 -6.63 -31.14
N GLY A 52 8.13 -7.49 -31.61
CA GLY A 52 7.45 -8.45 -30.76
C GLY A 52 6.57 -9.43 -31.51
N GLU A 53 6.02 -10.37 -30.76
CA GLU A 53 4.96 -11.27 -31.20
C GLU A 53 3.84 -11.31 -30.17
N TYR A 54 2.61 -11.49 -30.64
CA TYR A 54 1.46 -11.70 -29.77
C TYR A 54 0.51 -12.70 -30.42
N GLY A 55 -0.32 -13.32 -29.60
CA GLY A 55 -1.37 -14.15 -30.12
C GLY A 55 -2.38 -14.61 -29.08
N LEU A 56 -3.45 -15.15 -29.63
CA LEU A 56 -4.56 -15.74 -28.90
C LEU A 56 -4.89 -17.08 -29.56
N ASP A 57 -4.99 -18.14 -28.77
CA ASP A 57 -5.46 -19.46 -29.20
C ASP A 57 -6.72 -19.82 -28.41
N VAL A 58 -7.87 -19.78 -29.07
CA VAL A 58 -9.17 -20.09 -28.45
C VAL A 58 -9.27 -21.58 -28.10
N SER A 59 -8.59 -22.44 -28.85
CA SER A 59 -8.69 -23.89 -28.67
C SER A 59 -7.84 -24.44 -27.54
N GLU A 60 -6.72 -23.79 -27.26
CA GLU A 60 -5.83 -24.09 -26.14
C GLU A 60 -6.09 -23.15 -24.94
N SER A 61 -7.09 -22.25 -25.04
CA SER A 61 -7.47 -21.27 -24.03
C SER A 61 -6.33 -20.38 -23.53
N VAL A 62 -5.49 -19.86 -24.44
CA VAL A 62 -4.25 -19.14 -24.11
C VAL A 62 -4.14 -17.79 -24.81
N ALA A 63 -3.68 -16.78 -24.08
CA ALA A 63 -3.23 -15.50 -24.62
C ALA A 63 -1.74 -15.28 -24.28
N TYR A 64 -0.97 -14.71 -25.22
CA TYR A 64 0.46 -14.46 -25.05
C TYR A 64 0.92 -13.22 -25.80
N ALA A 65 1.87 -12.47 -25.22
CA ALA A 65 2.61 -11.42 -25.92
C ALA A 65 4.05 -11.33 -25.42
N LEU A 66 4.95 -11.02 -26.34
CA LEU A 66 6.36 -10.73 -26.13
C LEU A 66 6.71 -9.47 -26.92
N ILE A 67 7.13 -8.41 -26.25
CA ILE A 67 7.49 -7.12 -26.86
C ILE A 67 8.90 -6.75 -26.40
N THR A 68 9.70 -6.26 -27.33
CA THR A 68 11.08 -5.81 -27.12
C THR A 68 11.28 -4.46 -27.78
N ASP A 69 11.78 -3.48 -27.04
CA ASP A 69 12.06 -2.13 -27.55
C ASP A 69 13.44 -1.65 -27.09
N ASP A 70 14.01 -0.69 -27.83
CA ASP A 70 15.27 -0.04 -27.49
C ASP A 70 15.01 1.09 -26.48
N MET A 71 15.84 1.19 -25.44
CA MET A 71 15.78 2.21 -24.39
C MET A 71 17.02 3.11 -24.43
N GLU A 72 16.83 4.42 -24.21
CA GLU A 72 17.93 5.40 -24.22
C GLU A 72 18.71 5.46 -22.89
N GLU A 73 18.15 4.96 -21.79
CA GLU A 73 18.75 5.03 -20.45
C GLU A 73 19.46 3.72 -20.07
N ASP A 74 20.59 3.85 -19.35
CA ASP A 74 21.34 2.72 -18.78
C ASP A 74 20.75 2.40 -17.39
N VAL A 75 19.62 1.70 -17.35
CA VAL A 75 19.00 1.19 -16.11
C VAL A 75 18.80 -0.31 -16.25
N SER A 76 19.21 -1.09 -15.24
CA SER A 76 18.94 -2.53 -15.20
C SER A 76 17.84 -2.79 -14.16
N ALA A 77 16.73 -3.35 -14.61
CA ALA A 77 15.58 -3.65 -13.75
C ALA A 77 14.89 -4.93 -14.23
N ALA A 78 14.48 -5.79 -13.31
CA ALA A 78 13.64 -6.93 -13.62
C ALA A 78 12.40 -6.88 -12.74
N PHE A 79 11.25 -7.29 -13.26
CA PHE A 79 10.03 -7.48 -12.51
C PHE A 79 9.34 -8.73 -13.05
N SER A 80 8.90 -9.60 -12.15
CA SER A 80 8.20 -10.84 -12.47
C SER A 80 6.99 -10.95 -11.57
N MET A 81 5.86 -11.34 -12.12
CA MET A 81 4.62 -11.58 -11.39
C MET A 81 3.97 -12.83 -11.96
N ALA A 82 3.55 -13.73 -11.09
CA ALA A 82 2.76 -14.91 -11.41
C ALA A 82 1.54 -14.94 -10.49
N LEU A 83 0.39 -15.26 -11.08
CA LEU A 83 -0.91 -15.26 -10.45
C LEU A 83 -1.57 -16.59 -10.80
N ASP A 84 -2.02 -17.33 -9.80
CA ASP A 84 -2.81 -18.54 -9.94
C ASP A 84 -3.89 -18.62 -8.87
N ASP A 85 -4.67 -19.70 -8.89
CA ASP A 85 -5.80 -19.94 -7.97
C ASP A 85 -5.37 -19.97 -6.48
N GLY A 86 -4.10 -20.27 -6.21
CA GLY A 86 -3.54 -20.34 -4.86
C GLY A 86 -2.87 -19.05 -4.39
N GLY A 87 -2.79 -18.00 -5.23
CA GLY A 87 -2.28 -16.70 -4.83
C GLY A 87 -1.45 -15.97 -5.89
N VAL A 88 -0.62 -15.04 -5.41
CA VAL A 88 0.26 -14.22 -6.25
C VAL A 88 1.69 -14.24 -5.73
N GLY A 89 2.63 -14.57 -6.62
CA GLY A 89 4.06 -14.40 -6.40
C GLY A 89 4.57 -13.24 -7.25
N SER A 90 5.35 -12.34 -6.67
CA SER A 90 6.02 -11.27 -7.40
C SER A 90 7.46 -11.11 -6.93
N SER A 91 8.33 -10.77 -7.86
CA SER A 91 9.71 -10.41 -7.56
C SER A 91 10.16 -9.28 -8.44
N GLY A 92 11.11 -8.49 -7.95
CA GLY A 92 11.71 -7.43 -8.73
C GLY A 92 13.14 -7.18 -8.30
N SER A 93 13.95 -6.72 -9.24
CA SER A 93 15.28 -6.20 -8.97
C SER A 93 15.47 -4.88 -9.70
N LEU A 94 16.29 -4.01 -9.12
CA LEU A 94 16.65 -2.73 -9.71
C LEU A 94 18.08 -2.40 -9.34
N THR A 95 18.91 -2.14 -10.35
CA THR A 95 20.27 -1.65 -10.20
C THR A 95 20.35 -0.23 -10.76
N THR A 96 20.90 0.69 -9.96
CA THR A 96 21.04 2.09 -10.36
C THR A 96 22.31 2.72 -9.78
N ASP A 97 22.82 3.77 -10.42
CA ASP A 97 23.98 4.51 -9.92
C ASP A 97 23.77 5.01 -8.48
N ARG A 98 24.74 4.76 -7.60
CA ARG A 98 24.72 5.29 -6.23
C ARG A 98 24.81 6.82 -6.25
N PRO A 99 23.89 7.55 -5.59
CA PRO A 99 24.01 9.00 -5.43
C PRO A 99 25.31 9.40 -4.70
N ALA A 100 25.96 10.48 -5.15
CA ALA A 100 27.24 10.92 -4.59
C ALA A 100 27.19 11.32 -3.09
N ALA A 101 26.00 11.59 -2.56
CA ALA A 101 25.80 11.91 -1.14
C ALA A 101 25.72 10.67 -0.24
N ILE A 102 25.61 9.47 -0.81
CA ILE A 102 25.53 8.19 -0.11
C ILE A 102 26.90 7.50 -0.24
N ASP A 103 27.55 7.25 0.90
CA ASP A 103 28.77 6.45 0.96
C ASP A 103 28.43 4.95 0.93
N ASP A 104 27.44 4.56 1.74
CA ASP A 104 27.04 3.18 1.98
C ASP A 104 25.55 3.16 2.33
N PHE A 105 24.84 2.12 1.90
CA PHE A 105 23.42 1.93 2.14
C PHE A 105 23.14 0.44 2.19
N SER A 106 22.39 0.01 3.20
CA SER A 106 21.86 -1.33 3.39
C SER A 106 20.45 -1.20 3.94
N MET A 107 19.52 -1.94 3.40
CA MET A 107 18.15 -2.05 3.88
C MET A 107 17.74 -3.50 3.76
N ASP A 108 17.14 -4.04 4.80
CA ASP A 108 16.60 -5.39 4.81
C ASP A 108 15.22 -5.32 5.47
N VAL A 109 14.20 -5.83 4.79
CA VAL A 109 12.82 -5.88 5.25
C VAL A 109 12.34 -7.31 5.06
N THR A 110 11.84 -7.91 6.13
CA THR A 110 11.24 -9.24 6.10
C THR A 110 9.90 -9.18 6.82
N GLY A 111 8.84 -9.66 6.18
CA GLY A 111 7.52 -9.80 6.79
C GLY A 111 7.00 -11.21 6.54
N GLU A 112 6.42 -11.84 7.54
CA GLU A 112 5.80 -13.16 7.43
C GLU A 112 4.49 -13.16 8.21
N GLN A 113 3.41 -13.53 7.52
CA GLN A 113 2.13 -13.84 8.11
C GLN A 113 1.70 -15.22 7.61
N THR A 114 1.49 -16.15 8.54
CA THR A 114 1.03 -17.53 8.26
C THR A 114 -0.08 -17.88 9.23
N ALA A 115 -0.63 -19.09 9.20
CA ALA A 115 -1.56 -19.55 10.22
C ALA A 115 -0.98 -19.52 11.65
N GLU A 116 0.36 -19.62 11.82
CA GLU A 116 1.03 -19.75 13.12
C GLU A 116 1.78 -18.48 13.57
N THR A 117 2.28 -17.69 12.62
CA THR A 117 3.18 -16.55 12.88
C THR A 117 2.67 -15.26 12.25
N ASN A 118 2.92 -14.14 12.91
CA ASN A 118 2.79 -12.81 12.33
C ASN A 118 3.92 -11.92 12.85
N GLU A 119 4.93 -11.71 12.01
CA GLU A 119 6.18 -11.04 12.32
C GLU A 119 6.61 -10.09 11.18
N PHE A 120 7.19 -8.96 11.53
CA PHE A 120 7.76 -8.00 10.60
C PHE A 120 9.04 -7.40 11.18
N ASP A 121 10.11 -7.44 10.41
CA ASP A 121 11.41 -6.85 10.73
C ASP A 121 11.85 -5.93 9.59
N ALA A 122 12.31 -4.73 9.94
CA ALA A 122 12.94 -3.82 8.99
C ALA A 122 14.20 -3.23 9.61
N THR A 123 15.28 -3.24 8.84
CA THR A 123 16.56 -2.62 9.19
C THR A 123 17.03 -1.74 8.06
N LEU A 124 17.62 -0.60 8.42
CA LEU A 124 18.19 0.38 7.51
C LEU A 124 19.49 0.88 8.11
N ASP A 125 20.56 0.79 7.35
CA ASP A 125 21.86 1.40 7.62
C ASP A 125 22.23 2.30 6.44
N LEU A 126 22.54 3.57 6.74
CA LEU A 126 22.84 4.58 5.74
C LEU A 126 24.03 5.41 6.21
N ALA A 127 25.09 5.44 5.39
CA ALA A 127 26.22 6.34 5.56
C ALA A 127 26.19 7.45 4.49
N LEU A 128 26.30 8.70 4.94
CA LEU A 128 26.19 9.91 4.12
C LEU A 128 27.51 10.68 4.10
N ASP A 129 27.87 11.19 2.93
CA ASP A 129 28.92 12.20 2.76
C ASP A 129 28.36 13.58 3.15
N THR A 130 28.79 14.08 4.30
CA THR A 130 28.30 15.37 4.84
C THR A 130 28.85 16.59 4.08
N THR A 131 29.82 16.42 3.18
CA THR A 131 30.30 17.49 2.30
C THR A 131 29.29 17.80 1.19
N GLU A 132 28.60 16.77 0.69
CA GLU A 132 27.48 16.89 -0.25
C GLU A 132 26.15 17.16 0.51
N ALA A 133 26.05 16.72 1.78
CA ALA A 133 24.89 16.93 2.66
C ALA A 133 25.20 17.81 3.90
N PRO A 134 25.49 19.12 3.76
CA PRO A 134 25.98 19.95 4.85
C PRO A 134 24.98 20.13 6.01
N MET A 135 23.69 19.91 5.75
CA MET A 135 22.64 19.95 6.77
C MET A 135 22.76 18.80 7.79
N ALA A 136 23.40 17.69 7.44
CA ALA A 136 23.64 16.56 8.34
C ALA A 136 24.54 16.98 9.53
N SER A 137 25.46 17.92 9.32
CA SER A 137 26.44 18.34 10.35
C SER A 137 25.90 19.20 11.51
N PHE A 138 24.63 19.59 11.50
CA PHE A 138 24.05 20.44 12.56
C PHE A 138 23.73 19.69 13.86
N VAL A 139 23.52 18.37 13.75
CA VAL A 139 23.21 17.47 14.86
C VAL A 139 24.40 16.53 15.04
N THR A 140 24.90 16.39 16.26
CA THR A 140 26.03 15.49 16.55
C THR A 140 25.54 14.06 16.59
N SER A 141 24.47 13.82 17.36
CA SER A 141 23.74 12.57 17.39
C SER A 141 22.27 12.84 17.65
N ALA A 142 21.43 11.92 17.20
CA ALA A 142 20.04 11.86 17.62
C ALA A 142 19.65 10.40 17.73
N SER A 143 18.85 10.04 18.71
CA SER A 143 18.26 8.71 18.80
C SER A 143 16.83 8.79 19.28
N THR A 144 16.02 7.82 18.88
CA THR A 144 14.74 7.54 19.50
C THR A 144 14.54 6.04 19.55
N SER A 145 14.01 5.57 20.67
CA SER A 145 13.53 4.20 20.82
C SER A 145 12.14 4.23 21.42
N GLY A 146 11.36 3.19 21.12
CA GLY A 146 10.09 3.02 21.77
C GLY A 146 9.45 1.69 21.44
N GLU A 147 8.32 1.48 22.10
CA GLU A 147 7.50 0.29 22.02
C GLU A 147 6.03 0.74 22.03
N VAL A 148 5.22 0.11 21.20
CA VAL A 148 3.76 0.15 21.24
C VAL A 148 3.28 -1.28 21.47
N VAL A 149 2.42 -1.46 22.46
CA VAL A 149 1.71 -2.70 22.72
C VAL A 149 0.22 -2.43 22.52
N SER A 150 -0.43 -3.26 21.71
CA SER A 150 -1.86 -3.18 21.46
C SER A 150 -2.49 -4.55 21.60
N SER A 151 -3.61 -4.62 22.30
CA SER A 151 -4.50 -5.78 22.35
C SER A 151 -5.94 -5.32 22.16
N ALA A 152 -6.90 -6.23 22.33
CA ALA A 152 -8.31 -5.86 22.28
C ALA A 152 -8.71 -4.91 23.43
N ASP A 153 -8.03 -4.99 24.57
CA ASP A 153 -8.40 -4.31 25.80
C ASP A 153 -7.41 -3.23 26.26
N GLU A 154 -6.18 -3.27 25.77
CA GLU A 154 -5.07 -2.45 26.22
C GLU A 154 -4.38 -1.77 25.04
N PHE A 155 -4.01 -0.50 25.24
CA PHE A 155 -3.08 0.20 24.37
C PHE A 155 -2.03 0.88 25.24
N ALA A 156 -0.76 0.58 25.00
CA ALA A 156 0.36 1.19 25.68
C ALA A 156 1.42 1.65 24.69
N THR A 157 2.00 2.81 24.94
CA THR A 157 3.16 3.33 24.22
C THR A 157 4.17 3.90 25.19
N ARG A 158 5.44 3.55 25.00
CA ARG A 158 6.55 4.10 25.78
C ARG A 158 7.76 4.31 24.89
N GLY A 159 8.59 5.26 25.25
CA GLY A 159 9.83 5.47 24.54
C GLY A 159 10.63 6.64 25.07
N ASP A 160 11.73 6.88 24.39
CA ASP A 160 12.70 7.91 24.68
C ASP A 160 13.25 8.53 23.40
N PHE A 161 13.74 9.76 23.53
CA PHE A 161 14.52 10.42 22.49
C PHE A 161 15.65 11.23 23.11
N ASP A 162 16.75 11.32 22.36
CA ASP A 162 17.93 12.11 22.68
C ASP A 162 18.40 12.83 21.41
N VAL A 163 18.82 14.09 21.54
CA VAL A 163 19.38 14.89 20.44
C VAL A 163 20.54 15.72 20.97
N GLU A 164 21.76 15.36 20.60
CA GLU A 164 22.96 16.13 20.90
C GLU A 164 23.19 17.22 19.84
N HIS A 165 23.38 18.45 20.29
CA HIS A 165 23.61 19.59 19.41
C HIS A 165 25.07 19.69 18.95
N GLY A 166 25.29 20.04 17.68
CA GLY A 166 26.63 20.35 17.16
C GLY A 166 27.24 21.63 17.75
N MET A 167 26.42 22.52 18.32
CA MET A 167 26.85 23.72 19.03
C MET A 167 26.03 23.90 20.31
N PRO A 168 26.66 24.26 21.44
CA PRO A 168 25.93 24.48 22.68
C PRO A 168 24.89 25.59 22.51
N VAL A 169 23.64 25.30 22.90
CA VAL A 169 22.57 26.29 22.93
C VAL A 169 22.81 27.21 24.12
N THR A 170 22.82 28.51 23.88
CA THR A 170 23.01 29.49 24.95
C THR A 170 21.66 29.82 25.59
N GLY A 171 21.42 29.32 26.79
CA GLY A 171 20.23 29.60 27.56
C GLY A 171 20.24 28.84 28.90
N PRO A 172 19.37 29.21 29.85
CA PRO A 172 19.04 28.30 30.94
C PRO A 172 18.33 27.06 30.39
N GLU A 173 18.51 25.93 31.07
CA GLU A 173 17.79 24.69 30.81
C GLU A 173 16.28 24.93 30.87
N THR A 174 15.53 24.27 29.99
CA THR A 174 14.08 24.26 30.04
C THR A 174 13.59 22.83 29.98
N GLY A 175 12.50 22.50 30.66
CA GLY A 175 11.97 21.15 30.68
C GLY A 175 10.56 21.11 31.21
N LEU A 176 9.93 19.97 31.02
CA LEU A 176 8.58 19.65 31.48
C LEU A 176 8.59 18.21 31.96
N ASP A 177 8.06 17.96 33.14
CA ASP A 177 7.60 16.66 33.61
C ASP A 177 6.09 16.79 33.83
N LEU A 178 5.32 15.90 33.21
CA LEU A 178 3.87 15.88 33.24
C LEU A 178 3.42 14.47 33.62
N GLU A 179 2.59 14.36 34.63
CA GLU A 179 1.91 13.14 35.04
C GLU A 179 0.40 13.40 35.11
N ILE A 180 -0.41 12.55 34.49
CA ILE A 180 -1.87 12.59 34.61
C ILE A 180 -2.32 11.28 35.25
N THR A 181 -3.16 11.39 36.26
CA THR A 181 -3.76 10.26 36.95
C THR A 181 -5.26 10.42 37.01
N ASP A 182 -5.99 9.34 36.72
CA ASP A 182 -7.42 9.25 36.93
C ASP A 182 -7.75 9.34 38.44
N SER A 183 -8.84 10.01 38.77
CA SER A 183 -9.35 10.16 40.13
C SER A 183 -10.88 10.05 40.14
N ASP A 184 -11.47 9.58 41.25
CA ASP A 184 -12.93 9.42 41.39
C ASP A 184 -13.71 10.71 40.99
N GLY A 185 -14.16 10.80 39.73
CA GLY A 185 -14.93 11.92 39.19
C GLY A 185 -14.13 13.06 38.51
N GLY A 186 -12.88 12.81 38.10
CA GLY A 186 -12.07 13.76 37.32
C GLY A 186 -10.59 13.38 37.20
N TYR A 187 -9.71 14.34 36.94
CA TYR A 187 -8.29 14.06 36.67
C TYR A 187 -7.36 14.89 37.56
N THR A 188 -6.26 14.28 37.99
CA THR A 188 -5.15 15.00 38.64
C THR A 188 -4.01 15.16 37.65
N ILE A 189 -3.55 16.40 37.47
CA ILE A 189 -2.42 16.73 36.59
C ILE A 189 -1.29 17.26 37.46
N GLU A 190 -0.17 16.54 37.53
CA GLU A 190 1.04 16.97 38.20
C GLU A 190 2.04 17.48 37.16
N VAL A 191 2.53 18.71 37.35
CA VAL A 191 3.44 19.38 36.41
C VAL A 191 4.66 19.90 37.15
N SER A 192 5.84 19.53 36.69
CA SER A 192 7.12 20.17 37.01
C SER A 192 7.66 20.80 35.74
N GLN A 193 8.02 22.09 35.78
CA GLN A 193 8.48 22.78 34.59
C GLN A 193 9.57 23.80 34.87
N GLN A 194 10.52 23.86 33.94
CA GLN A 194 11.54 24.89 33.85
C GLN A 194 11.36 25.63 32.51
N GLN A 195 11.10 26.94 32.53
CA GLN A 195 10.81 27.67 31.29
C GLN A 195 11.33 29.10 31.28
N ASN A 196 11.47 29.65 30.07
CA ASN A 196 11.69 31.07 29.86
C ASN A 196 10.34 31.80 29.76
N VAL A 197 10.11 32.76 30.65
CA VAL A 197 8.91 33.60 30.68
C VAL A 197 9.20 34.91 29.97
N PRO A 198 8.46 35.26 28.90
CA PRO A 198 8.65 36.51 28.19
C PRO A 198 8.28 37.73 29.07
N ALA A 199 8.82 38.89 28.71
CA ALA A 199 8.68 40.11 29.53
C ALA A 199 7.22 40.55 29.75
N PHE A 200 6.31 40.19 28.84
CA PHE A 200 4.89 40.54 28.96
C PHE A 200 4.10 39.62 29.91
N GLU A 201 4.57 38.40 30.16
CA GLU A 201 3.97 37.43 31.11
C GLU A 201 4.65 37.44 32.48
N THR A 202 5.82 38.09 32.57
CA THR A 202 6.64 38.11 33.78
C THR A 202 5.87 38.58 35.01
N ASP A 203 5.01 39.59 34.91
CA ASP A 203 4.25 40.09 36.06
C ASP A 203 3.27 39.04 36.64
N GLU A 204 2.72 38.18 35.77
CA GLU A 204 1.76 37.13 36.11
C GLU A 204 2.46 35.93 36.75
N MET A 205 3.70 35.65 36.35
CA MET A 205 4.47 34.50 36.85
C MET A 205 5.48 34.85 37.94
N ARG A 206 5.71 36.15 38.24
CA ARG A 206 6.80 36.62 39.14
C ARG A 206 6.72 36.07 40.56
N THR A 207 5.52 35.83 41.08
CA THR A 207 5.33 35.38 42.47
C THR A 207 4.38 34.21 42.51
N LYS A 208 4.53 33.32 43.49
CA LYS A 208 3.63 32.19 43.73
C LYS A 208 2.15 32.59 43.74
N GLU A 209 1.80 33.71 44.39
CA GLU A 209 0.40 34.19 44.44
C GLU A 209 -0.14 34.60 43.05
N ASN A 210 0.67 35.30 42.26
CA ASN A 210 0.28 35.68 40.90
C ASN A 210 0.21 34.47 39.97
N ALA A 211 1.19 33.56 40.07
CA ALA A 211 1.25 32.35 39.26
C ALA A 211 0.05 31.45 39.55
N THR A 212 -0.32 31.25 40.83
CA THR A 212 -1.54 30.53 41.20
C THR A 212 -2.77 31.20 40.61
N ALA A 213 -2.91 32.52 40.72
CA ALA A 213 -4.07 33.22 40.17
C ALA A 213 -4.14 33.14 38.63
N SER A 214 -2.99 33.18 37.95
CA SER A 214 -2.90 33.05 36.49
C SER A 214 -3.27 31.63 36.05
N LEU A 215 -2.66 30.60 36.63
CA LEU A 215 -2.99 29.19 36.34
C LEU A 215 -4.44 28.87 36.67
N GLN A 216 -4.94 29.32 37.83
CA GLN A 216 -6.33 29.12 38.21
C GLN A 216 -7.28 29.75 37.18
N THR A 217 -6.98 30.96 36.68
CA THR A 217 -7.80 31.59 35.65
C THR A 217 -7.78 30.78 34.34
N GLN A 218 -6.62 30.28 33.94
CA GLN A 218 -6.47 29.46 32.73
C GLN A 218 -7.27 28.16 32.83
N PHE A 219 -7.15 27.43 33.94
CA PHE A 219 -7.88 26.17 34.12
C PHE A 219 -9.37 26.39 34.40
N ASP A 220 -9.77 27.46 35.11
CA ASP A 220 -11.17 27.84 35.28
C ASP A 220 -11.84 28.18 33.93
N GLU A 221 -11.10 28.76 32.98
CA GLU A 221 -11.61 29.01 31.63
C GLU A 221 -11.90 27.70 30.89
N VAL A 222 -10.97 26.74 30.97
CA VAL A 222 -11.13 25.41 30.36
C VAL A 222 -12.27 24.63 31.01
N THR A 223 -12.31 24.53 32.35
CA THR A 223 -13.32 23.71 33.02
C THR A 223 -14.73 24.30 32.96
N ARG A 224 -14.84 25.64 32.84
CA ARG A 224 -16.14 26.31 32.73
C ARG A 224 -16.91 25.91 31.48
N ASP A 225 -16.20 25.66 30.38
CA ASP A 225 -16.82 25.28 29.11
C ASP A 225 -17.36 23.85 29.17
N ILE A 226 -16.69 22.97 29.94
CA ILE A 226 -17.09 21.58 30.21
C ILE A 226 -17.84 21.41 31.55
N GLY A 227 -18.33 22.50 32.15
CA GLY A 227 -19.18 22.43 33.35
C GLY A 227 -18.52 21.91 34.64
N GLY A 228 -17.19 21.80 34.68
CA GLY A 228 -16.41 21.35 35.83
C GLY A 228 -15.72 22.47 36.60
N ASP A 229 -14.97 22.08 37.62
CA ASP A 229 -14.17 22.97 38.47
C ASP A 229 -12.69 22.56 38.41
N ALA A 230 -11.79 23.53 38.44
CA ALA A 230 -10.35 23.29 38.58
C ALA A 230 -9.85 23.80 39.94
N THR A 231 -8.87 23.13 40.53
CA THR A 231 -8.13 23.64 41.68
C THR A 231 -6.63 23.55 41.41
N VAL A 232 -5.94 24.69 41.45
CA VAL A 232 -4.48 24.74 41.25
C VAL A 232 -3.74 24.89 42.57
N THR A 233 -2.82 23.97 42.84
CA THR A 233 -1.88 24.04 43.96
C THR A 233 -0.46 24.13 43.42
N ILE A 234 0.25 25.22 43.71
CA ILE A 234 1.68 25.32 43.41
C ILE A 234 2.45 24.83 44.63
N ASP A 235 3.35 23.86 44.47
CA ASP A 235 4.23 23.38 45.53
C ASP A 235 5.54 24.16 45.54
N GLU A 236 6.22 24.20 44.39
CA GLU A 236 7.48 24.88 44.19
C GLU A 236 7.34 26.07 43.23
N HIS A 237 8.00 27.19 43.55
CA HIS A 237 8.00 28.39 42.71
C HIS A 237 9.31 29.15 42.90
N LYS A 238 10.02 29.35 41.81
CA LYS A 238 11.27 30.09 41.77
C LYS A 238 11.41 30.83 40.46
N PHE A 239 11.30 32.16 40.53
CA PHE A 239 11.41 33.05 39.39
C PHE A 239 12.70 33.88 39.46
N THR A 240 13.43 33.95 38.35
CA THR A 240 14.66 34.75 38.19
C THR A 240 14.50 35.71 37.03
N GLU A 241 14.48 37.02 37.30
CA GLU A 241 14.34 38.05 36.26
C GLU A 241 15.65 38.29 35.51
N ASN A 242 15.57 38.41 34.19
CA ASN A 242 16.67 38.70 33.27
C ASN A 242 16.78 40.21 33.01
N ASP A 243 17.95 40.66 32.54
CA ASP A 243 18.25 42.08 32.30
C ASP A 243 17.37 42.72 31.19
N ASP A 244 16.78 41.92 30.31
CA ASP A 244 15.88 42.35 29.22
C ASP A 244 14.40 42.41 29.64
N GLY A 245 14.12 42.09 30.90
CA GLY A 245 12.77 42.07 31.47
C GLY A 245 12.02 40.76 31.29
N SER A 246 12.60 39.76 30.60
CA SER A 246 12.11 38.37 30.67
C SER A 246 12.48 37.74 32.01
N GLY A 247 12.11 36.49 32.26
CA GLY A 247 12.65 35.73 33.37
C GLY A 247 12.68 34.24 33.13
N HIS A 248 13.29 33.52 34.05
CA HIS A 248 13.36 32.08 34.08
C HIS A 248 12.56 31.56 35.28
N LEU A 249 11.64 30.63 35.03
CA LEU A 249 10.71 30.08 36.01
C LEU A 249 10.98 28.58 36.19
N ASP A 250 11.09 28.18 37.44
CA ASP A 250 11.18 26.80 37.92
C ASP A 250 9.99 26.61 38.88
N MET A 251 9.05 25.75 38.49
CA MET A 251 7.73 25.65 39.12
C MET A 251 7.21 24.21 39.10
N ALA A 252 6.68 23.75 40.23
CA ALA A 252 5.96 22.48 40.34
C ALA A 252 4.55 22.76 40.88
N TYR A 253 3.53 22.23 40.22
CA TYR A 253 2.13 22.44 40.58
C TYR A 253 1.26 21.23 40.24
N THR A 254 0.20 21.06 41.01
CA THR A 254 -0.86 20.07 40.81
C THR A 254 -2.16 20.79 40.43
N VAL A 255 -2.88 20.24 39.46
CA VAL A 255 -4.23 20.66 39.07
C VAL A 255 -5.19 19.51 39.33
N GLU A 256 -6.16 19.74 40.21
CA GLU A 256 -7.27 18.81 40.44
C GLU A 256 -8.46 19.29 39.60
N LEU A 257 -8.87 18.50 38.61
CA LEU A 257 -10.05 18.74 37.79
C LEU A 257 -11.20 17.89 38.35
N GLU A 258 -12.29 18.53 38.77
CA GLU A 258 -13.45 17.86 39.36
C GLU A 258 -14.70 18.05 38.50
N ASN A 259 -15.52 17.00 38.36
CA ASN A 259 -16.80 17.03 37.64
C ASN A 259 -16.66 17.43 36.16
N VAL A 260 -15.55 17.07 35.52
CA VAL A 260 -15.26 17.40 34.11
C VAL A 260 -15.75 16.33 33.13
N THR A 261 -15.95 15.09 33.58
CA THR A 261 -16.30 13.94 32.74
C THR A 261 -17.58 14.16 31.92
N ASP A 262 -18.69 14.53 32.57
CA ASP A 262 -19.98 14.74 31.90
C ASP A 262 -19.91 15.84 30.81
N GLY A 263 -19.10 16.87 31.01
CA GLY A 263 -18.96 17.96 30.04
C GLY A 263 -17.95 17.67 28.93
N LEU A 264 -16.93 16.86 29.21
CA LEU A 264 -16.05 16.31 28.17
C LEU A 264 -16.85 15.38 27.26
N GLU A 265 -17.69 14.51 27.82
CA GLU A 265 -18.60 13.62 27.07
C GLU A 265 -19.48 14.44 26.14
N GLN A 266 -20.13 15.48 26.66
CA GLN A 266 -20.98 16.36 25.86
C GLN A 266 -20.20 17.12 24.78
N THR A 267 -18.96 17.54 25.05
CA THR A 267 -18.14 18.27 24.07
C THR A 267 -17.76 17.36 22.91
N ILE A 268 -17.32 16.14 23.20
CA ILE A 268 -16.97 15.14 22.19
C ILE A 268 -18.23 14.76 21.39
N ALA A 269 -19.36 14.53 22.07
CA ALA A 269 -20.63 14.21 21.41
C ALA A 269 -21.12 15.34 20.50
N ASP A 270 -21.02 16.61 20.93
CA ASP A 270 -21.41 17.77 20.13
C ASP A 270 -20.52 17.92 18.88
N GLU A 271 -19.22 17.60 18.99
CA GLU A 271 -18.28 17.63 17.87
C GLU A 271 -18.57 16.51 16.86
N LEU A 272 -18.73 15.27 17.34
CA LEU A 272 -19.13 14.11 16.52
C LEU A 272 -20.48 14.33 15.81
N ALA A 273 -21.48 14.85 16.51
CA ALA A 273 -22.81 15.11 15.94
C ALA A 273 -22.87 16.34 15.02
N SER A 274 -21.86 17.22 15.07
CA SER A 274 -21.76 18.40 14.22
C SER A 274 -20.94 18.15 12.96
N ASP A 275 -20.21 17.04 12.91
CA ASP A 275 -19.49 16.62 11.72
C ASP A 275 -20.49 16.21 10.62
N SER A 276 -20.31 16.76 9.43
CA SER A 276 -21.18 16.47 8.28
C SER A 276 -20.77 15.21 7.53
N GLU A 277 -19.58 14.67 7.82
CA GLU A 277 -19.05 13.44 7.23
C GLU A 277 -19.50 12.18 8.01
N LEU A 278 -20.04 12.38 9.22
CA LEU A 278 -20.58 11.33 10.09
C LEU A 278 -22.12 11.38 10.08
N ASP A 279 -22.81 10.30 9.70
CA ASP A 279 -24.28 10.22 9.83
C ASP A 279 -24.69 9.84 11.26
N LEU A 280 -24.20 10.60 12.25
CA LEU A 280 -24.50 10.36 13.66
C LEU A 280 -25.54 11.34 14.19
N GLY A 281 -26.63 10.80 14.73
CA GLY A 281 -27.52 11.57 15.58
C GLY A 281 -26.85 11.92 16.92
N GLN A 282 -27.31 12.99 17.56
CA GLN A 282 -26.82 13.42 18.88
C GLN A 282 -26.78 12.27 19.91
N SER A 283 -27.77 11.38 19.91
CA SER A 283 -27.83 10.27 20.87
C SER A 283 -26.86 9.13 20.55
N GLU A 284 -26.42 8.99 19.30
CA GLU A 284 -25.36 8.04 18.93
C GLU A 284 -24.00 8.63 19.27
N ALA A 285 -23.77 9.92 18.99
CA ALA A 285 -22.57 10.64 19.38
C ALA A 285 -22.34 10.69 20.90
N GLU A 286 -23.41 10.86 21.70
CA GLU A 286 -23.37 10.78 23.17
C GLU A 286 -22.91 9.40 23.64
N ARG A 287 -23.36 8.32 22.98
CA ARG A 287 -22.94 6.95 23.33
C ARG A 287 -21.46 6.73 23.02
N VAL A 288 -21.02 7.11 21.82
CA VAL A 288 -19.60 6.98 21.41
C VAL A 288 -18.69 7.78 22.35
N ALA A 289 -19.07 9.01 22.71
CA ALA A 289 -18.32 9.83 23.65
C ALA A 289 -18.24 9.22 25.05
N SER A 290 -19.35 8.66 25.55
CA SER A 290 -19.39 7.97 26.84
C SER A 290 -18.51 6.72 26.85
N ASP A 291 -18.55 5.94 25.78
CA ASP A 291 -17.79 4.68 25.67
C ASP A 291 -16.29 4.99 25.52
N LEU A 292 -15.92 6.04 24.76
CA LEU A 292 -14.53 6.53 24.62
C LEU A 292 -13.96 7.01 25.97
N LEU A 293 -14.73 7.77 26.74
CA LEU A 293 -14.35 8.21 28.09
C LEU A 293 -14.46 7.10 29.14
N GLY A 294 -14.99 5.94 28.76
CA GLY A 294 -15.04 4.73 29.57
C GLY A 294 -13.70 3.99 29.63
N ALA A 295 -12.77 4.27 28.72
CA ALA A 295 -11.41 3.73 28.78
C ALA A 295 -10.66 4.31 30.00
N GLU A 296 -10.06 3.43 30.79
CA GLU A 296 -9.30 3.80 31.99
C GLU A 296 -7.90 4.27 31.58
N LEU A 297 -7.52 5.46 32.04
CA LEU A 297 -6.15 5.95 31.89
C LEU A 297 -5.28 5.31 32.99
N ASP A 298 -4.52 4.27 32.64
CA ASP A 298 -3.62 3.60 33.57
C ASP A 298 -2.38 4.44 33.90
N THR A 299 -1.80 5.07 32.90
CA THR A 299 -0.60 5.91 33.05
C THR A 299 -0.54 6.95 31.95
N PHE A 300 -0.21 8.18 32.31
CA PHE A 300 0.24 9.19 31.37
C PHE A 300 1.40 9.92 31.98
N THR A 301 2.59 9.70 31.43
CA THR A 301 3.81 10.40 31.82
C THR A 301 4.53 10.89 30.59
N LEU A 302 4.95 12.15 30.64
CA LEU A 302 5.76 12.79 29.60
C LEU A 302 6.82 13.62 30.30
N SER A 303 8.08 13.39 29.96
CA SER A 303 9.18 14.21 30.42
C SER A 303 10.05 14.67 29.25
N TYR A 304 10.51 15.91 29.27
CA TYR A 304 11.57 16.36 28.39
C TYR A 304 12.41 17.45 29.06
N THR A 305 13.69 17.45 28.72
CA THR A 305 14.67 18.45 29.14
C THR A 305 15.46 18.92 27.92
N ASN A 306 15.46 20.21 27.70
CA ASN A 306 16.27 20.91 26.71
C ASN A 306 17.41 21.63 27.45
N GLY A 307 18.58 21.01 27.40
CA GLY A 307 19.80 21.49 28.02
C GLY A 307 20.69 22.27 27.05
N ALA A 308 21.89 22.63 27.52
CA ALA A 308 22.86 23.35 26.68
C ALA A 308 23.45 22.45 25.58
N ASP A 309 23.63 21.17 25.86
CA ASP A 309 24.36 20.22 25.02
C ASP A 309 23.42 19.22 24.32
N ALA A 310 22.29 18.88 24.93
CA ALA A 310 21.35 17.89 24.42
C ALA A 310 19.88 18.21 24.75
N ILE A 311 18.97 17.62 23.99
CA ILE A 311 17.55 17.52 24.31
C ILE A 311 17.25 16.04 24.58
N GLU A 312 16.77 15.74 25.77
CA GLU A 312 16.39 14.38 26.20
C GLU A 312 14.90 14.38 26.53
N GLY A 313 14.20 13.29 26.29
CA GLY A 313 12.83 13.12 26.75
C GLY A 313 12.38 11.67 26.74
N ASP A 314 11.37 11.39 27.53
CA ASP A 314 10.71 10.09 27.61
C ASP A 314 9.20 10.25 27.74
N TRP A 315 8.48 9.23 27.31
CA TRP A 315 7.04 9.15 27.52
C TRP A 315 6.65 7.72 27.87
N ASN A 316 5.55 7.60 28.60
CA ASN A 316 4.88 6.35 28.86
C ASN A 316 3.39 6.63 29.06
N VAL A 317 2.58 6.11 28.15
CA VAL A 317 1.14 6.28 28.10
C VAL A 317 0.50 4.90 27.98
N ALA A 318 -0.44 4.59 28.85
CA ALA A 318 -1.17 3.32 28.86
C ALA A 318 -2.64 3.56 29.16
N PHE A 319 -3.49 2.88 28.42
CA PHE A 319 -4.94 2.88 28.53
C PHE A 319 -5.45 1.44 28.55
N SER A 320 -6.49 1.19 29.31
CA SER A 320 -7.18 -0.10 29.34
C SER A 320 -8.71 0.06 29.30
N GLY A 321 -9.42 -1.04 29.05
CA GLY A 321 -10.88 -1.05 29.04
C GLY A 321 -11.52 -0.62 27.72
N PHE A 322 -10.79 -0.77 26.60
CA PHE A 322 -11.32 -0.50 25.26
C PHE A 322 -12.44 -1.46 24.84
N GLU A 323 -12.66 -2.59 25.53
CA GLU A 323 -13.77 -3.54 25.28
C GLU A 323 -15.12 -2.85 25.04
N SER A 324 -15.40 -1.77 25.77
CA SER A 324 -16.66 -1.04 25.66
C SER A 324 -16.65 0.05 24.59
N ALA A 325 -15.47 0.58 24.24
CA ALA A 325 -15.29 1.67 23.29
C ALA A 325 -15.19 1.21 21.84
N VAL A 326 -14.59 0.04 21.58
CA VAL A 326 -14.33 -0.45 20.22
C VAL A 326 -15.61 -0.68 19.42
N PRO A 327 -16.68 -1.31 19.94
CA PRO A 327 -17.93 -1.44 19.19
C PRO A 327 -18.52 -0.07 18.79
N ALA A 328 -18.38 0.93 19.66
CA ALA A 328 -18.86 2.29 19.37
C ALA A 328 -18.00 3.01 18.30
N LEU A 329 -16.68 2.75 18.28
CA LEU A 329 -15.76 3.22 17.24
C LEU A 329 -15.99 2.52 15.90
N LEU A 330 -16.29 1.23 15.90
CA LEU A 330 -16.65 0.48 14.69
C LEU A 330 -18.01 0.94 14.15
N ASP A 331 -19.01 1.15 15.02
CA ASP A 331 -20.28 1.76 14.64
C ASP A 331 -20.08 3.17 14.03
N LEU A 332 -19.14 3.96 14.57
CA LEU A 332 -18.76 5.27 14.04
C LEU A 332 -18.10 5.14 12.66
N ALA A 333 -17.17 4.20 12.47
CA ALA A 333 -16.54 3.96 11.18
C ALA A 333 -17.58 3.56 10.12
N ASN A 334 -18.51 2.67 10.48
CA ASN A 334 -19.62 2.24 9.63
C ASN A 334 -20.65 3.34 9.35
N SER A 335 -20.64 4.45 10.11
CA SER A 335 -21.56 5.59 9.91
C SER A 335 -21.06 6.63 8.88
N VAL A 336 -19.85 6.44 8.34
CA VAL A 336 -19.30 7.28 7.28
C VAL A 336 -19.90 6.89 5.92
N GLU A 337 -20.57 7.83 5.23
CA GLU A 337 -21.13 7.59 3.90
C GLU A 337 -20.02 7.13 2.92
N GLY A 338 -20.11 5.89 2.43
CA GLY A 338 -19.15 5.29 1.49
C GLY A 338 -18.46 4.01 1.98
N MET A 339 -18.56 3.69 3.28
CA MET A 339 -18.07 2.42 3.86
C MET A 339 -19.11 1.29 3.89
N ASP A 340 -20.29 1.47 3.29
CA ASP A 340 -21.38 0.48 3.18
C ASP A 340 -21.06 -0.74 2.27
N GLN A 341 -19.84 -0.84 1.72
CA GLN A 341 -19.42 -1.91 0.81
C GLN A 341 -18.56 -2.92 1.57
N GLU A 342 -19.11 -4.14 1.74
CA GLU A 342 -18.47 -5.41 2.17
C GLU A 342 -17.15 -5.31 2.95
N THR A 343 -17.09 -4.43 3.95
CA THR A 343 -15.99 -4.43 4.91
C THR A 343 -15.97 -5.78 5.63
N PRO A 344 -14.79 -6.36 5.91
CA PRO A 344 -14.69 -7.53 6.78
C PRO A 344 -15.46 -7.24 8.07
N ASP A 345 -16.10 -8.26 8.64
CA ASP A 345 -16.87 -8.13 9.88
C ASP A 345 -15.90 -7.79 11.03
N TYR A 346 -15.54 -6.50 11.14
CA TYR A 346 -14.59 -5.98 12.11
C TYR A 346 -15.04 -6.27 13.55
N GLU A 347 -16.35 -6.40 13.77
CA GLU A 347 -16.91 -6.86 15.04
C GLU A 347 -16.48 -8.32 15.29
N ALA A 348 -16.68 -9.21 14.31
CA ALA A 348 -16.25 -10.60 14.42
C ALA A 348 -14.71 -10.77 14.51
N MET A 349 -13.93 -9.96 13.79
CA MET A 349 -12.46 -9.93 13.92
C MET A 349 -12.04 -9.47 15.31
N TYR A 350 -12.65 -8.41 15.85
CA TYR A 350 -12.38 -7.92 17.19
C TYR A 350 -12.81 -8.92 18.28
N GLU A 351 -13.93 -9.61 18.10
CA GLU A 351 -14.33 -10.72 18.97
C GLU A 351 -13.30 -11.88 18.93
N ALA A 352 -12.76 -12.19 17.76
CA ALA A 352 -11.69 -13.18 17.62
C ALA A 352 -10.40 -12.71 18.30
N GLN A 353 -10.03 -11.42 18.21
CA GLN A 353 -8.88 -10.85 18.93
C GLN A 353 -9.05 -10.98 20.45
N GLN A 354 -10.22 -10.64 20.98
CA GLN A 354 -10.54 -10.81 22.41
C GLN A 354 -10.51 -12.28 22.83
N GLU A 355 -11.08 -13.19 22.04
CA GLU A 355 -11.09 -14.62 22.34
C GLU A 355 -9.67 -15.22 22.36
N ALA A 356 -8.82 -14.75 21.44
CA ALA A 356 -7.44 -15.19 21.30
C ALA A 356 -6.48 -14.53 22.30
N ASP A 357 -6.89 -13.47 23.00
CA ASP A 357 -5.98 -12.61 23.79
C ASP A 357 -4.83 -12.10 22.91
N LEU A 358 -5.17 -11.65 21.69
CA LEU A 358 -4.21 -11.22 20.69
C LEU A 358 -3.46 -9.99 21.20
N THR A 359 -2.12 -10.06 21.19
CA THR A 359 -1.27 -8.94 21.60
C THR A 359 -0.23 -8.67 20.52
N GLN A 360 -0.25 -7.47 19.96
CA GLN A 360 0.74 -7.01 19.00
C GLN A 360 1.73 -6.08 19.70
N THR A 361 3.02 -6.33 19.51
CA THR A 361 4.10 -5.49 20.03
C THR A 361 4.93 -4.97 18.87
N ALA A 362 5.02 -3.65 18.73
CA ALA A 362 5.89 -2.98 17.76
C ALA A 362 6.99 -2.20 18.48
N GLU A 363 8.25 -2.47 18.15
CA GLU A 363 9.43 -1.79 18.68
C GLU A 363 10.16 -1.03 17.58
N TRP A 364 10.71 0.14 17.89
CA TRP A 364 11.60 0.84 16.99
C TRP A 364 12.85 1.36 17.71
N HIS A 365 13.91 1.48 16.94
CA HIS A 365 15.14 2.14 17.34
C HIS A 365 15.74 2.86 16.14
N VAL A 366 15.83 4.19 16.22
CA VAL A 366 16.48 5.03 15.22
C VAL A 366 17.64 5.72 15.89
N SER A 367 18.81 5.68 15.27
CA SER A 367 19.99 6.38 15.72
C SER A 367 20.69 7.06 14.55
N TYR A 368 21.13 8.28 14.79
CA TYR A 368 21.86 9.12 13.87
C TYR A 368 23.12 9.59 14.57
N THR A 369 24.26 9.58 13.87
CA THR A 369 25.53 10.08 14.40
C THR A 369 26.31 10.72 13.28
N SER A 370 26.70 11.99 13.45
CA SER A 370 27.72 12.64 12.63
C SER A 370 29.08 12.39 13.28
N ALA A 371 29.79 11.36 12.81
CA ALA A 371 31.04 10.91 13.42
C ALA A 371 32.17 11.95 13.28
N ASP A 372 32.19 12.70 12.17
CA ASP A 372 33.10 13.79 11.84
C ASP A 372 32.44 14.72 10.79
N ALA A 373 33.07 15.86 10.46
CA ALA A 373 32.57 16.82 9.44
C ALA A 373 32.56 16.30 7.99
N GLU A 374 32.83 15.00 7.80
CA GLU A 374 32.93 14.35 6.49
C GLU A 374 31.91 13.20 6.36
N GLN A 375 31.47 12.55 7.45
CA GLN A 375 30.54 11.41 7.38
C GLN A 375 29.47 11.44 8.48
N ALA A 376 28.25 11.03 8.12
CA ALA A 376 27.16 10.79 9.05
C ALA A 376 26.54 9.40 8.82
N THR A 377 26.08 8.74 9.88
CA THR A 377 25.47 7.42 9.85
C THR A 377 24.07 7.48 10.43
N LEU A 378 23.11 6.87 9.76
CA LEU A 378 21.74 6.63 10.23
C LEU A 378 21.52 5.12 10.28
N THR A 379 21.14 4.61 11.44
CA THR A 379 20.69 3.22 11.62
C THR A 379 19.27 3.26 12.14
N ALA A 380 18.35 2.59 11.46
CA ALA A 380 16.98 2.38 11.92
C ALA A 380 16.68 0.89 11.97
N LYS A 381 16.01 0.47 13.04
CA LYS A 381 15.45 -0.87 13.20
C LYS A 381 14.00 -0.72 13.64
N PHE A 382 13.12 -1.51 13.04
CA PHE A 382 11.72 -1.63 13.39
C PHE A 382 11.37 -3.12 13.44
N THR A 383 10.65 -3.55 14.48
CA THR A 383 10.16 -4.93 14.60
C THR A 383 8.72 -4.91 15.07
N SER A 384 7.91 -5.83 14.58
CA SER A 384 6.55 -6.05 15.04
C SER A 384 6.31 -7.54 15.14
N GLU A 385 5.85 -7.99 16.29
CA GLU A 385 5.55 -9.39 16.57
C GLU A 385 4.15 -9.49 17.17
N THR A 386 3.45 -10.59 16.91
CA THR A 386 2.12 -10.84 17.46
C THR A 386 2.09 -12.11 18.29
N GLU A 387 1.73 -11.98 19.57
CA GLU A 387 1.49 -13.10 20.47
C GLU A 387 0.06 -13.63 20.31
N ASN A 388 -0.11 -14.95 20.44
CA ASN A 388 -1.39 -15.67 20.27
C ASN A 388 -2.01 -15.63 18.86
N TRP A 389 -1.19 -15.41 17.83
CA TRP A 389 -1.64 -15.37 16.43
C TRP A 389 -2.37 -16.65 15.98
N GLU A 390 -1.82 -17.85 16.24
CA GLU A 390 -2.47 -19.14 15.92
C GLU A 390 -3.89 -19.28 16.52
N ALA A 391 -4.10 -18.74 17.72
CA ALA A 391 -5.41 -18.77 18.36
C ALA A 391 -6.39 -17.82 17.66
N TYR A 392 -5.90 -16.67 17.18
CA TYR A 392 -6.67 -15.70 16.43
C TYR A 392 -7.06 -16.20 15.05
N THR A 393 -6.12 -16.74 14.27
CA THR A 393 -6.40 -17.33 12.95
C THR A 393 -7.38 -18.50 13.06
N THR A 394 -7.27 -19.31 14.11
CA THR A 394 -8.27 -20.36 14.42
C THR A 394 -9.65 -19.76 14.70
N ALA A 395 -9.73 -18.68 15.49
CA ALA A 395 -10.99 -18.01 15.83
C ALA A 395 -11.63 -17.33 14.61
N LEU A 396 -10.84 -16.82 13.67
CA LEU A 396 -11.30 -16.31 12.38
C LEU A 396 -11.88 -17.42 11.51
N ALA A 397 -11.15 -18.54 11.35
CA ALA A 397 -11.62 -19.68 10.57
C ALA A 397 -12.93 -20.30 11.13
N GLU A 398 -13.11 -20.32 12.46
CA GLU A 398 -14.39 -20.75 13.08
C GLU A 398 -15.57 -19.84 12.79
N ARG A 399 -15.30 -18.61 12.33
CA ARG A 399 -16.27 -17.58 11.94
C ARG A 399 -16.42 -17.46 10.42
N ASP A 400 -15.80 -18.38 9.66
CA ASP A 400 -15.74 -18.32 8.20
C ASP A 400 -15.15 -16.96 7.72
N ILE A 401 -14.14 -16.45 8.45
CA ILE A 401 -13.33 -15.28 8.07
C ILE A 401 -11.95 -15.77 7.70
N GLU A 402 -11.50 -15.40 6.52
CA GLU A 402 -10.21 -15.82 5.98
C GLU A 402 -9.09 -14.87 6.39
N ASN A 403 -7.87 -15.39 6.38
CA ASN A 403 -6.69 -14.66 6.79
C ASN A 403 -5.55 -15.03 5.85
N PRO A 404 -5.22 -14.18 4.85
CA PRO A 404 -4.21 -14.50 3.86
C PRO A 404 -2.86 -14.76 4.49
N GLU A 405 -2.12 -15.71 3.92
CA GLU A 405 -0.70 -15.86 4.22
C GLU A 405 0.09 -14.95 3.28
N PHE A 406 1.09 -14.25 3.80
CA PHE A 406 2.00 -13.48 2.96
C PHE A 406 3.43 -13.54 3.49
N SER A 407 4.39 -13.57 2.57
CA SER A 407 5.80 -13.37 2.85
C SER A 407 6.35 -12.24 2.00
N LEU A 408 7.05 -11.32 2.64
CA LEU A 408 7.74 -10.20 2.02
C LEU A 408 9.23 -10.32 2.38
N ASP A 409 10.09 -10.32 1.37
CA ASP A 409 11.53 -10.13 1.55
C ASP A 409 11.96 -9.00 0.62
N ALA A 410 12.52 -7.93 1.17
CA ALA A 410 13.11 -6.87 0.37
C ALA A 410 14.49 -6.53 0.92
N SER A 411 15.47 -6.43 0.04
CA SER A 411 16.81 -6.00 0.38
C SER A 411 17.28 -4.92 -0.58
N ALA A 412 18.11 -4.02 -0.09
CA ALA A 412 18.76 -3.06 -0.93
C ALA A 412 20.14 -2.73 -0.37
N GLU A 413 21.18 -2.85 -1.17
CA GLU A 413 22.54 -2.60 -0.71
C GLU A 413 23.39 -1.85 -1.73
N THR A 414 24.42 -1.17 -1.24
CA THR A 414 25.44 -0.58 -2.10
C THR A 414 26.46 -1.65 -2.51
N VAL A 415 26.53 -1.92 -3.81
CA VAL A 415 27.54 -2.81 -4.41
C VAL A 415 28.42 -1.97 -5.34
N ASP A 416 29.70 -1.84 -4.97
CA ASP A 416 30.67 -0.99 -5.67
C ASP A 416 30.23 0.50 -5.80
N ASP A 417 29.77 0.93 -6.98
CA ASP A 417 29.31 2.29 -7.30
C ASP A 417 27.79 2.34 -7.61
N GLU A 418 27.08 1.22 -7.39
CA GLU A 418 25.66 1.04 -7.68
C GLU A 418 24.89 0.71 -6.40
N ILE A 419 23.57 0.93 -6.45
CA ILE A 419 22.62 0.42 -5.47
C ILE A 419 21.85 -0.70 -6.16
N GLU A 420 21.97 -1.90 -5.61
CA GLU A 420 21.20 -3.07 -6.00
C GLU A 420 20.02 -3.21 -5.05
N MET A 421 18.82 -3.39 -5.59
CA MET A 421 17.59 -3.59 -4.82
C MET A 421 16.93 -4.87 -5.32
N GLU A 422 16.46 -5.69 -4.39
CA GLU A 422 15.72 -6.92 -4.64
C GLU A 422 14.47 -6.93 -3.76
N MET A 423 13.35 -7.35 -4.30
CA MET A 423 12.08 -7.51 -3.59
C MET A 423 11.43 -8.80 -4.06
N SER A 424 10.88 -9.57 -3.13
CA SER A 424 9.96 -10.67 -3.38
C SER A 424 8.77 -10.52 -2.43
N LEU A 425 7.58 -10.70 -2.99
CA LEU A 425 6.33 -10.72 -2.27
C LEU A 425 5.55 -11.92 -2.76
N ASP A 426 5.22 -12.81 -1.85
CA ASP A 426 4.34 -13.95 -2.09
C ASP A 426 3.12 -13.79 -1.20
N VAL A 427 1.94 -13.91 -1.78
CA VAL A 427 0.65 -13.96 -1.09
C VAL A 427 0.01 -15.29 -1.47
N SER A 428 -0.45 -16.03 -0.47
CA SER A 428 -1.09 -17.33 -0.66
C SER A 428 -2.49 -17.29 -0.05
N GLN A 429 -3.46 -17.68 -0.87
CA GLN A 429 -4.88 -17.45 -0.64
C GLN A 429 -5.73 -18.37 -1.53
N GLU A 430 -6.85 -18.91 -1.00
CA GLU A 430 -7.86 -19.67 -1.77
C GLU A 430 -8.55 -18.71 -2.69
N ASP A 431 -8.88 -19.14 -3.90
CA ASP A 431 -9.70 -18.38 -4.85
C ASP A 431 -9.22 -16.90 -5.03
N PHE A 432 -7.92 -16.62 -4.79
CA PHE A 432 -7.32 -15.27 -4.84
C PHE A 432 -7.66 -14.55 -6.15
N LEU A 433 -7.69 -15.33 -7.23
CA LEU A 433 -8.05 -14.87 -8.56
C LEU A 433 -9.49 -14.34 -8.62
N GLU A 434 -10.47 -15.08 -8.10
CA GLU A 434 -11.89 -14.69 -8.07
C GLU A 434 -12.07 -13.41 -7.23
N THR A 435 -11.38 -13.32 -6.09
CA THR A 435 -11.47 -12.16 -5.20
C THR A 435 -10.79 -10.92 -5.79
N ALA A 436 -9.58 -11.05 -6.34
CA ALA A 436 -8.88 -9.95 -7.00
C ALA A 436 -9.63 -9.43 -8.23
N MET A 437 -10.29 -10.32 -8.98
CA MET A 437 -11.16 -9.96 -10.11
C MET A 437 -12.41 -9.21 -9.66
N THR A 438 -13.06 -9.68 -8.59
CA THR A 438 -14.24 -9.04 -8.01
C THR A 438 -13.92 -7.63 -7.48
N GLY A 439 -12.81 -7.46 -6.75
CA GLY A 439 -12.38 -6.15 -6.26
C GLY A 439 -12.08 -5.17 -7.38
N LEU A 440 -11.42 -5.64 -8.45
CA LEU A 440 -11.11 -4.80 -9.61
C LEU A 440 -12.36 -4.39 -10.41
N LEU A 441 -13.35 -5.27 -10.52
CA LEU A 441 -14.66 -4.94 -11.11
C LEU A 441 -15.36 -3.85 -10.31
N GLN A 442 -15.40 -3.97 -8.99
CA GLN A 442 -16.03 -2.98 -8.12
C GLN A 442 -15.36 -1.61 -8.19
N ASP A 443 -14.02 -1.57 -8.23
CA ASP A 443 -13.27 -0.32 -8.41
C ASP A 443 -13.60 0.37 -9.74
N PHE A 444 -13.72 -0.41 -10.82
CA PHE A 444 -14.03 0.10 -12.15
C PHE A 444 -15.47 0.58 -12.27
N GLU A 445 -16.44 -0.10 -11.64
CA GLU A 445 -17.84 0.33 -11.59
C GLU A 445 -18.01 1.64 -10.81
N ASN A 446 -17.12 1.90 -9.85
CA ASN A 446 -17.16 3.08 -8.99
C ASN A 446 -16.34 4.27 -9.52
N ASP A 447 -15.40 4.07 -10.47
CA ASP A 447 -14.60 5.15 -11.05
C ASP A 447 -15.34 5.86 -12.21
N PRO A 448 -15.72 7.15 -12.07
CA PRO A 448 -16.42 7.89 -13.11
C PRO A 448 -15.58 8.22 -14.35
N THR A 449 -14.30 7.86 -14.36
CA THR A 449 -13.36 8.05 -15.48
C THR A 449 -13.15 6.79 -16.32
N VAL A 450 -13.63 5.64 -15.85
CA VAL A 450 -13.60 4.36 -16.58
C VAL A 450 -14.79 4.33 -17.55
N ASP A 451 -14.51 3.99 -18.81
CA ASP A 451 -15.52 3.86 -19.87
C ASP A 451 -16.26 2.51 -19.75
N GLU A 452 -17.53 2.44 -20.17
CA GLU A 452 -18.34 1.20 -20.13
C GLU A 452 -17.63 0.03 -20.85
N SER A 453 -16.83 0.35 -21.87
CA SER A 453 -15.99 -0.63 -22.61
C SER A 453 -14.90 -1.29 -21.76
N ALA A 454 -14.32 -0.58 -20.78
CA ALA A 454 -13.33 -1.15 -19.89
C ALA A 454 -13.98 -2.06 -18.83
N THR A 455 -15.20 -1.74 -18.39
CA THR A 455 -15.99 -2.61 -17.50
C THR A 455 -16.42 -3.89 -18.22
N GLU A 456 -16.93 -3.80 -19.45
CA GLU A 456 -17.27 -4.98 -20.28
C GLU A 456 -16.06 -5.88 -20.55
N PHE A 457 -14.87 -5.28 -20.69
CA PHE A 457 -13.63 -6.03 -20.87
C PHE A 457 -13.22 -6.79 -19.61
N VAL A 458 -13.25 -6.17 -18.43
CA VAL A 458 -12.97 -6.87 -17.15
C VAL A 458 -14.01 -7.95 -16.87
N SER A 459 -15.30 -7.71 -17.14
CA SER A 459 -16.34 -8.74 -16.99
C SER A 459 -16.10 -9.94 -17.92
N ALA A 460 -15.52 -9.74 -19.10
CA ALA A 460 -15.17 -10.86 -19.99
C ALA A 460 -14.01 -11.71 -19.44
N PHE A 461 -13.11 -11.16 -18.61
CA PHE A 461 -12.08 -11.95 -17.91
C PHE A 461 -12.67 -12.78 -16.78
N ASP A 462 -13.60 -12.21 -16.03
CA ASP A 462 -14.35 -12.92 -14.99
C ASP A 462 -15.17 -14.06 -15.60
N GLU A 463 -15.87 -13.80 -16.72
CA GLU A 463 -16.62 -14.83 -17.45
C GLU A 463 -15.75 -15.89 -18.13
N ALA A 464 -14.46 -15.62 -18.35
CA ALA A 464 -13.55 -16.55 -19.02
C ALA A 464 -12.83 -17.52 -18.05
N ASP A 465 -13.06 -17.39 -16.74
CA ASP A 465 -12.44 -18.20 -15.69
C ASP A 465 -10.90 -18.26 -15.85
N LEU A 466 -10.22 -17.12 -15.61
CA LEU A 466 -8.75 -17.04 -15.64
C LEU A 466 -8.13 -18.07 -14.67
N GLU A 467 -7.27 -18.96 -15.16
CA GLU A 467 -6.61 -19.99 -14.34
C GLU A 467 -5.18 -19.59 -13.90
N LEU A 468 -4.46 -18.87 -14.77
CA LEU A 468 -3.08 -18.47 -14.55
C LEU A 468 -2.80 -17.20 -15.35
N ALA A 469 -2.08 -16.25 -14.76
CA ALA A 469 -1.46 -15.16 -15.48
C ALA A 469 0.00 -14.97 -15.05
N LYS A 470 0.87 -14.67 -16.01
CA LYS A 470 2.29 -14.40 -15.75
C LYS A 470 2.77 -13.20 -16.55
N PHE A 471 3.56 -12.34 -15.91
CA PHE A 471 4.14 -11.14 -16.48
C PHE A 471 5.60 -11.00 -16.06
N ASP A 472 6.48 -10.85 -17.04
CA ASP A 472 7.89 -10.58 -16.85
C ASP A 472 8.25 -9.29 -17.61
N LEU A 473 8.99 -8.40 -16.95
CA LEU A 473 9.54 -7.17 -17.49
C LEU A 473 11.04 -7.15 -17.19
N GLU A 474 11.87 -7.09 -18.23
CA GLU A 474 13.32 -7.03 -18.13
C GLU A 474 13.82 -5.77 -18.85
N MET A 475 14.57 -4.93 -18.15
CA MET A 475 15.28 -3.79 -18.68
C MET A 475 16.76 -4.06 -18.47
N ASP A 476 17.54 -4.19 -19.54
CA ASP A 476 18.98 -4.43 -19.46
C ASP A 476 19.68 -3.92 -20.71
N ASP A 477 20.89 -3.38 -20.55
CA ASP A 477 21.80 -3.02 -21.65
C ASP A 477 21.17 -2.15 -22.78
N GLY A 478 20.21 -1.29 -22.42
CA GLY A 478 19.52 -0.39 -23.36
C GLY A 478 18.39 -1.06 -24.15
N THR A 479 17.87 -2.19 -23.67
CA THR A 479 16.69 -2.87 -24.21
C THR A 479 15.68 -3.08 -23.09
N VAL A 480 14.39 -2.93 -23.41
CA VAL A 480 13.28 -3.34 -22.56
C VAL A 480 12.56 -4.52 -23.22
N THR A 481 12.33 -5.58 -22.46
CA THR A 481 11.58 -6.77 -22.88
C THR A 481 10.40 -6.96 -21.92
N MET A 482 9.22 -7.11 -22.48
CA MET A 482 7.98 -7.38 -21.75
C MET A 482 7.40 -8.69 -22.29
N GLU A 483 7.22 -9.68 -21.42
CA GLU A 483 6.60 -10.97 -21.74
C GLU A 483 5.37 -11.16 -20.84
N ALA A 484 4.26 -11.56 -21.41
CA ALA A 484 2.99 -11.67 -20.73
C ALA A 484 2.21 -12.87 -21.28
N GLY A 485 1.54 -13.62 -20.41
CA GLY A 485 0.69 -14.72 -20.86
C GLY A 485 -0.36 -15.11 -19.82
N ALA A 486 -1.45 -15.71 -20.29
CA ALA A 486 -2.56 -16.15 -19.45
C ALA A 486 -3.23 -17.40 -20.01
N THR A 487 -3.79 -18.23 -19.13
CA THR A 487 -4.66 -19.37 -19.45
C THR A 487 -6.03 -19.21 -18.83
N PHE A 488 -7.03 -19.79 -19.49
CA PHE A 488 -8.43 -19.67 -19.13
C PHE A 488 -9.10 -21.05 -19.17
N ASP A 489 -10.11 -21.30 -18.34
CA ASP A 489 -10.92 -22.53 -18.46
C ASP A 489 -11.81 -22.42 -19.72
N ASP A 490 -12.45 -21.27 -19.94
CA ASP A 490 -13.39 -21.06 -21.05
C ASP A 490 -13.26 -19.71 -21.78
N LEU A 491 -12.49 -19.69 -22.88
CA LEU A 491 -12.42 -18.51 -23.76
C LEU A 491 -13.71 -18.27 -24.59
N SER A 492 -14.80 -19.02 -24.40
CA SER A 492 -16.05 -18.78 -25.15
C SER A 492 -16.68 -17.41 -24.84
N ALA A 493 -16.40 -16.82 -23.68
CA ALA A 493 -16.76 -15.42 -23.39
C ALA A 493 -16.09 -14.44 -24.38
N PHE A 494 -14.86 -14.73 -24.81
CA PHE A 494 -14.14 -13.96 -25.83
C PHE A 494 -14.53 -14.36 -27.26
N GLU A 495 -15.06 -15.57 -27.50
CA GLU A 495 -15.53 -15.98 -28.84
C GLU A 495 -16.61 -15.03 -29.38
N ASP A 496 -17.57 -14.62 -28.54
CA ASP A 496 -18.64 -13.70 -28.95
C ASP A 496 -18.07 -12.30 -29.28
N GLN A 497 -17.13 -11.80 -28.47
CA GLN A 497 -16.47 -10.51 -28.72
C GLN A 497 -15.58 -10.53 -29.97
N LEU A 498 -14.80 -11.60 -30.17
CA LEU A 498 -13.97 -11.78 -31.38
C LEU A 498 -14.85 -11.99 -32.61
N SER A 499 -15.96 -12.71 -32.47
CA SER A 499 -16.94 -12.88 -33.53
C SER A 499 -17.48 -11.53 -33.97
N ASP A 500 -17.94 -10.70 -33.03
CA ASP A 500 -18.44 -9.36 -33.34
C ASP A 500 -17.34 -8.47 -33.95
N ALA A 501 -16.11 -8.53 -33.41
CA ALA A 501 -14.97 -7.78 -33.95
C ALA A 501 -14.64 -8.18 -35.39
N TYR A 502 -14.75 -9.47 -35.75
CA TYR A 502 -14.41 -9.97 -37.09
C TYR A 502 -15.64 -10.30 -37.94
N HIS A 503 -16.68 -9.45 -37.92
CA HIS A 503 -17.85 -9.54 -38.79
C HIS A 503 -18.68 -10.83 -38.66
N ASN A 504 -18.85 -11.32 -37.43
CA ASN A 504 -19.51 -12.59 -37.07
C ASN A 504 -18.78 -13.86 -37.53
N LEU A 505 -17.46 -13.79 -37.71
CA LEU A 505 -16.63 -14.95 -38.00
C LEU A 505 -16.24 -15.68 -36.72
N SER A 506 -16.26 -17.01 -36.73
CA SER A 506 -15.74 -17.81 -35.62
C SER A 506 -14.22 -17.82 -35.66
N VAL A 507 -13.60 -16.87 -34.96
CA VAL A 507 -12.14 -16.78 -34.83
C VAL A 507 -11.65 -17.87 -33.88
N THR A 508 -10.59 -18.57 -34.29
CA THR A 508 -9.98 -19.65 -33.51
C THR A 508 -8.57 -19.31 -33.05
N HIS A 509 -7.83 -18.52 -33.84
CA HIS A 509 -6.48 -18.10 -33.50
C HIS A 509 -6.24 -16.68 -34.05
N VAL A 510 -5.45 -15.90 -33.33
CA VAL A 510 -4.87 -14.64 -33.78
C VAL A 510 -3.37 -14.72 -33.53
N TYR A 511 -2.56 -14.30 -34.51
CA TYR A 511 -1.11 -14.19 -34.37
C TYR A 511 -0.62 -12.93 -35.08
N GLY A 512 0.12 -12.08 -34.38
CA GLY A 512 0.80 -10.93 -34.95
C GLY A 512 2.28 -10.99 -34.62
N GLY A 513 3.12 -10.62 -35.58
CA GLY A 513 4.56 -10.58 -35.40
C GLY A 513 5.16 -9.41 -36.18
N THR A 514 5.91 -8.54 -35.50
CA THR A 514 6.53 -7.37 -36.14
C THR A 514 7.58 -7.76 -37.18
N ASP A 515 8.19 -8.93 -37.05
CA ASP A 515 9.10 -9.50 -38.05
C ASP A 515 8.39 -9.88 -39.36
N GLU A 516 7.08 -10.07 -39.32
CA GLU A 516 6.27 -10.50 -40.46
C GLU A 516 5.47 -9.36 -41.09
N GLU A 517 5.49 -8.17 -40.47
CA GLU A 517 4.76 -6.97 -40.90
C GLU A 517 3.27 -7.27 -41.17
N ALA A 518 2.69 -8.25 -40.45
CA ALA A 518 1.33 -8.70 -40.66
C ALA A 518 0.72 -9.40 -39.43
N THR A 519 -0.59 -9.23 -39.31
CA THR A 519 -1.46 -9.97 -38.37
C THR A 519 -2.26 -11.03 -39.13
N TYR A 520 -2.26 -12.25 -38.59
CA TYR A 520 -2.93 -13.44 -39.12
C TYR A 520 -4.11 -13.84 -38.23
N VAL A 521 -5.31 -13.90 -38.80
CA VAL A 521 -6.54 -14.30 -38.09
C VAL A 521 -7.11 -15.57 -38.72
N TYR A 522 -7.26 -16.62 -37.92
CA TYR A 522 -7.76 -17.91 -38.35
C TYR A 522 -9.25 -18.05 -38.03
N ALA A 523 -10.09 -18.03 -39.06
CA ALA A 523 -11.54 -18.16 -38.94
C ALA A 523 -12.01 -19.56 -39.36
N SER A 524 -12.84 -20.19 -38.53
CA SER A 524 -13.49 -21.46 -38.85
C SER A 524 -14.78 -21.24 -39.63
N GLY A 525 -15.00 -22.07 -40.65
CA GLY A 525 -16.26 -22.11 -41.40
C GLY A 525 -16.70 -20.79 -42.05
N MET A 526 -15.75 -19.94 -42.46
CA MET A 526 -16.03 -18.67 -43.15
C MET A 526 -16.95 -18.86 -44.36
N VAL A 527 -16.73 -19.95 -45.12
CA VAL A 527 -17.58 -20.34 -46.26
C VAL A 527 -17.82 -21.85 -46.26
N ASP A 528 -18.79 -22.34 -47.05
CA ASP A 528 -18.93 -23.78 -47.31
C ASP A 528 -17.67 -24.32 -48.02
N GLY A 529 -17.18 -25.53 -47.69
CA GLY A 529 -15.99 -26.12 -48.37
C GLY A 529 -16.12 -26.39 -49.89
N GLU A 530 -17.30 -26.18 -50.49
CA GLU A 530 -17.49 -26.18 -51.95
C GLU A 530 -17.76 -24.77 -52.53
N ALA A 531 -17.52 -23.72 -51.74
CA ALA A 531 -17.76 -22.33 -52.10
C ALA A 531 -16.88 -21.88 -53.29
N SER A 532 -17.44 -20.98 -54.08
CA SER A 532 -16.73 -20.30 -55.16
C SER A 532 -16.08 -19.01 -54.66
N GLU A 533 -15.10 -18.48 -55.41
CA GLU A 533 -14.50 -17.17 -55.09
C GLU A 533 -15.56 -16.06 -55.01
N ASP A 534 -16.63 -16.15 -55.81
CA ASP A 534 -17.76 -15.21 -55.76
C ASP A 534 -18.51 -15.27 -54.41
N ASP A 535 -18.51 -16.43 -53.74
CA ASP A 535 -19.13 -16.60 -52.42
C ASP A 535 -18.21 -16.00 -51.34
N VAL A 536 -16.89 -16.21 -51.42
CA VAL A 536 -15.90 -15.60 -50.51
C VAL A 536 -15.92 -14.08 -50.61
N ARG A 537 -16.02 -13.53 -51.83
CA ARG A 537 -16.13 -12.07 -52.05
C ARG A 537 -17.48 -11.46 -51.63
N ALA A 538 -18.45 -12.28 -51.22
CA ALA A 538 -19.71 -11.79 -50.68
C ALA A 538 -19.64 -11.55 -49.16
N GLU A 539 -18.60 -12.07 -48.49
CA GLU A 539 -18.35 -11.86 -47.06
C GLU A 539 -17.93 -10.41 -46.79
N SER A 540 -18.39 -9.85 -45.67
CA SER A 540 -18.17 -8.42 -45.35
C SER A 540 -16.72 -8.07 -45.05
N ILE A 541 -15.93 -9.05 -44.60
CA ILE A 541 -14.49 -8.91 -44.36
C ILE A 541 -13.68 -8.86 -45.67
N VAL A 542 -14.30 -9.09 -46.83
CA VAL A 542 -13.63 -9.12 -48.14
C VAL A 542 -14.07 -7.92 -48.98
N SER A 543 -13.11 -7.05 -49.32
CA SER A 543 -13.36 -5.87 -50.15
C SER A 543 -12.98 -6.11 -51.62
N ASP A 544 -13.24 -5.10 -52.47
CA ASP A 544 -12.76 -5.08 -53.86
C ASP A 544 -11.22 -5.03 -53.95
N ASP A 545 -10.55 -4.55 -52.90
CA ASP A 545 -9.09 -4.40 -52.82
C ASP A 545 -8.42 -5.63 -52.19
N THR A 546 -9.19 -6.53 -51.55
CA THR A 546 -8.72 -7.78 -50.94
C THR A 546 -8.30 -8.83 -51.98
N THR A 547 -7.13 -9.43 -51.77
CA THR A 547 -6.61 -10.54 -52.58
C THR A 547 -7.11 -11.87 -52.02
N VAL A 548 -7.81 -12.66 -52.84
CA VAL A 548 -8.40 -13.95 -52.42
C VAL A 548 -7.62 -15.11 -53.03
N HIS A 549 -7.25 -16.08 -52.20
CA HIS A 549 -6.54 -17.30 -52.56
C HIS A 549 -7.43 -18.53 -52.28
N MET A 550 -7.90 -19.19 -53.35
CA MET A 550 -8.76 -20.37 -53.23
C MET A 550 -7.95 -21.65 -52.94
N PRO A 551 -8.59 -22.76 -52.51
CA PRO A 551 -7.89 -24.00 -52.23
C PRO A 551 -7.04 -24.50 -53.40
N GLY A 552 -5.77 -24.82 -53.13
CA GLY A 552 -4.79 -25.25 -54.11
C GLY A 552 -4.08 -24.13 -54.90
N GLU A 553 -4.36 -22.86 -54.59
CA GLU A 553 -3.62 -21.69 -55.12
C GLU A 553 -2.45 -21.27 -54.22
N TRP A 554 -2.40 -21.81 -53.00
CA TRP A 554 -1.37 -21.57 -51.99
C TRP A 554 -0.94 -22.91 -51.36
N ASP A 555 0.25 -22.93 -50.75
CA ASP A 555 0.91 -24.15 -50.22
C ASP A 555 1.81 -23.81 -48.99
N ALA A 556 1.73 -22.57 -48.48
CA ALA A 556 2.56 -22.07 -47.39
C ALA A 556 1.82 -22.22 -46.06
N ASP A 557 2.50 -22.74 -45.05
CA ASP A 557 2.00 -22.70 -43.68
C ASP A 557 2.07 -21.25 -43.19
N HIS A 558 0.97 -20.77 -42.62
CA HIS A 558 0.92 -19.46 -42.00
C HIS A 558 1.42 -19.51 -40.55
N PRO A 559 2.01 -18.42 -40.06
CA PRO A 559 2.66 -18.34 -38.75
C PRO A 559 1.66 -18.42 -37.60
N ARG A 560 2.09 -18.98 -36.46
CA ARG A 560 1.28 -19.20 -35.26
C ARG A 560 2.18 -19.11 -34.03
N LEU A 561 1.57 -18.87 -32.87
CA LEU A 561 2.24 -18.97 -31.58
C LEU A 561 2.98 -20.31 -31.42
N ASP A 562 4.22 -20.26 -30.94
CA ASP A 562 4.94 -21.45 -30.51
C ASP A 562 4.41 -21.89 -29.14
N MET A 563 3.37 -22.73 -29.16
CA MET A 563 2.77 -23.23 -27.92
C MET A 563 3.77 -23.93 -27.00
N GLN A 564 4.88 -24.47 -27.51
CA GLN A 564 5.90 -25.05 -26.63
C GLN A 564 6.59 -23.96 -25.80
N GLN A 565 6.92 -22.82 -26.40
CA GLN A 565 7.46 -21.66 -25.69
C GLN A 565 6.46 -21.11 -24.68
N VAL A 566 5.19 -20.98 -25.08
CA VAL A 566 4.13 -20.44 -24.21
C VAL A 566 3.88 -21.36 -23.00
N THR A 567 3.77 -22.68 -23.22
CA THR A 567 3.65 -23.66 -22.14
C THR A 567 4.87 -23.66 -21.21
N ASP A 568 6.09 -23.54 -21.76
CA ASP A 568 7.31 -23.46 -20.95
C ASP A 568 7.36 -22.17 -20.11
N TYR A 569 6.94 -21.02 -20.66
CA TYR A 569 6.87 -19.74 -19.97
C TYR A 569 5.85 -19.74 -18.82
N LEU A 570 4.65 -20.28 -19.10
CA LEU A 570 3.55 -20.40 -18.15
C LEU A 570 3.71 -21.59 -17.18
N GLY A 571 4.73 -22.43 -17.34
CA GLY A 571 5.06 -23.50 -16.39
C GLY A 571 4.11 -24.70 -16.39
N MET A 572 3.36 -24.92 -17.49
CA MET A 572 2.33 -25.95 -17.61
C MET A 572 2.88 -27.38 -17.88
N GLU A 573 3.66 -27.97 -16.95
CA GLU A 573 3.71 -29.44 -16.64
C GLU A 573 4.92 -29.81 -15.73
N SER A 574 4.70 -29.93 -14.40
CA SER A 574 5.19 -31.01 -13.51
C SER A 574 4.69 -30.79 -12.06
N THR A 575 3.95 -31.77 -11.57
CA THR A 575 3.08 -31.73 -10.37
C THR A 575 3.78 -31.53 -9.01
N LYS A 576 3.08 -30.79 -8.13
CA LYS A 576 3.13 -30.73 -6.65
C LYS A 576 4.24 -29.91 -5.98
N ALA A 577 3.89 -28.70 -5.55
CA ALA A 577 4.01 -28.34 -4.13
C ALA A 577 2.57 -28.23 -3.59
N ASP A 578 2.29 -28.94 -2.49
CA ASP A 578 1.04 -28.78 -1.73
C ASP A 578 1.24 -27.55 -0.84
N THR A 579 0.41 -26.52 -0.99
CA THR A 579 0.17 -25.53 0.06
C THR A 579 -1.29 -25.10 -0.03
N GLU A 580 -1.96 -25.16 1.12
CA GLU A 580 -3.40 -24.97 1.30
C GLU A 580 -3.66 -23.48 1.58
N GLU A 581 -4.29 -22.79 0.64
CA GLU A 581 -5.71 -22.41 0.67
C GLU A 581 -6.29 -21.49 1.83
N GLY A 582 -6.80 -20.28 1.49
CA GLY A 582 -7.73 -19.35 2.26
C GLY A 582 -7.80 -17.83 1.86
N ASP A 583 -8.96 -17.31 1.37
CA ASP A 583 -9.40 -16.04 0.64
C ASP A 583 -9.27 -14.62 1.30
N ASP A 584 -9.61 -13.52 0.57
CA ASP A 584 -9.28 -12.08 0.84
C ASP A 584 -10.34 -11.28 1.64
N ASP A 585 -9.90 -10.30 2.45
CA ASP A 585 -10.02 -8.85 2.22
C ASP A 585 -9.84 -8.02 3.53
N GLY A 586 -8.96 -7.01 3.46
CA GLY A 586 -8.65 -6.08 4.56
C GLY A 586 -7.69 -6.64 5.61
N MET A 587 -6.45 -6.16 5.62
CA MET A 587 -5.40 -6.56 6.55
C MET A 587 -5.41 -5.69 7.83
N PRO A 588 -6.06 -6.07 8.95
CA PRO A 588 -5.78 -5.48 10.25
C PRO A 588 -4.45 -6.05 10.75
N GLY A 589 -3.36 -5.33 10.48
CA GLY A 589 -2.07 -5.69 11.08
C GLY A 589 -0.95 -4.68 10.84
N PHE A 590 -0.89 -4.06 9.65
CA PHE A 590 0.30 -3.28 9.26
C PHE A 590 0.05 -2.03 8.42
N GLY A 591 -1.18 -1.57 8.23
CA GLY A 591 -1.46 -0.38 7.41
C GLY A 591 -0.65 0.87 7.79
N ALA A 592 -0.31 1.03 9.08
CA ALA A 592 0.58 2.09 9.55
C ALA A 592 2.08 1.77 9.36
N VAL A 593 2.48 0.49 9.36
CA VAL A 593 3.87 0.01 9.35
C VAL A 593 4.42 -0.08 7.92
N ALA A 594 3.66 -0.61 6.96
CA ALA A 594 4.04 -0.64 5.55
C ALA A 594 4.16 0.79 4.98
N ALA A 595 3.27 1.70 5.39
CA ALA A 595 3.35 3.12 5.07
C ALA A 595 4.61 3.78 5.68
N LEU A 596 5.03 3.37 6.87
CA LEU A 596 6.25 3.87 7.52
C LEU A 596 7.52 3.36 6.83
N ALA A 597 7.56 2.07 6.46
CA ALA A 597 8.64 1.51 5.65
C ALA A 597 8.75 2.23 4.30
N ALA A 598 7.64 2.40 3.56
CA ALA A 598 7.61 3.16 2.32
C ALA A 598 8.02 4.64 2.51
N LEU A 599 7.63 5.29 3.62
CA LEU A 599 8.06 6.65 3.96
C LEU A 599 9.56 6.74 4.27
N LEU A 600 10.13 5.74 4.95
CA LEU A 600 11.57 5.68 5.24
C LEU A 600 12.39 5.46 3.97
N SER A 601 11.94 4.55 3.09
CA SER A 601 12.58 4.29 1.78
C SER A 601 12.51 5.50 0.85
N THR A 602 11.35 6.16 0.78
CA THR A 602 11.17 7.38 -0.05
C THR A 602 11.91 8.60 0.52
N MET A 603 12.07 8.73 1.84
CA MET A 603 12.89 9.79 2.44
C MET A 603 14.39 9.60 2.19
N ALA A 604 14.89 8.37 2.17
CA ALA A 604 16.28 8.06 1.88
C ALA A 604 16.65 8.37 0.41
N ILE A 605 15.79 8.00 -0.54
CA ILE A 605 16.07 8.13 -1.99
C ILE A 605 15.61 9.50 -2.54
N GLY A 606 14.41 9.96 -2.16
CA GLY A 606 13.79 11.16 -2.74
C GLY A 606 14.44 12.48 -2.34
N ARG A 607 15.13 12.52 -1.20
CA ARG A 607 15.75 13.76 -0.68
C ARG A 607 17.07 14.12 -1.39
N TYR A 608 17.73 13.16 -2.03
CA TYR A 608 19.05 13.34 -2.66
C TYR A 608 19.03 13.39 -4.20
N ARG A 609 17.84 13.28 -4.82
CA ARG A 609 17.64 13.43 -6.28
C ARG A 609 17.38 14.88 -6.75
N ASN A 610 17.49 15.90 -5.89
CA ASN A 610 17.29 17.33 -6.24
C ASN A 610 18.50 18.23 -5.96
#